data_AF-A0AAT9GKN3-F1
#
_entry.id   AF-A0AAT9GKN3-F1
#
_cell.length_a   1.000
_cell.length_b   1.000
_cell.length_c   1.000
_cell.angle_alpha   90.00
_cell.angle_beta   90.00
_cell.angle_gamma   90.00
#
_symmetry.space_group_name_H-M   'P 1'
#
loop_
_entity.id
_entity.type
_entity.pdbx_description
1 polymer ?
#
loop_
_entity_poly.entity_id
_entity_poly.type
_entity_poly.pdbx_seq_one_letter_code
_entity_poly.pdbx_strand_id
1 'polypeptide(L)'
;MNKKIYIVFFLSILSLTTLAQTDTTKSIRKSDAKDLEENGFKINTKVFKFGASLGFNYLTQDIFDPVLSPVDNSLKLQRVNPVSFLLSTTVIVNPISSYYRKIGKDGKPYGDVYSVPSRLSFIGTVNLAQFGASQTASFNKKIDGGLGLGIRLNNDFHLGISAEMISVRQLRDYIVNDFTDKPIVVNNVTLNALDISDNKLFVDKYYFGLSIKFIYVLVGKE
;
A
#
# COMPACT_ATOMS: atom_id res chain seq x y z
N MET A 1 -25.40 15.17 -7.31
CA MET A 1 -24.82 13.82 -7.21
C MET A 1 -25.25 13.20 -5.87
N ASN A 2 -26.05 12.13 -5.90
CA ASN A 2 -26.91 11.72 -4.77
C ASN A 2 -26.17 10.91 -3.68
N LYS A 3 -26.09 11.47 -2.46
CA LYS A 3 -25.53 10.83 -1.25
C LYS A 3 -26.17 9.48 -0.88
N LYS A 4 -27.39 9.19 -1.36
CA LYS A 4 -28.11 7.93 -1.05
C LYS A 4 -27.52 6.68 -1.73
N ILE A 5 -26.76 6.83 -2.81
CA ILE A 5 -26.21 5.69 -3.56
C ILE A 5 -25.03 5.03 -2.81
N TYR A 6 -24.25 5.80 -2.06
CA TYR A 6 -23.10 5.27 -1.32
C TYR A 6 -23.49 4.39 -0.12
N ILE A 7 -24.63 4.66 0.52
CA ILE A 7 -25.11 3.90 1.69
C ILE A 7 -25.58 2.50 1.28
N VAL A 8 -26.23 2.38 0.12
CA VAL A 8 -26.71 1.08 -0.40
C VAL A 8 -25.52 0.20 -0.81
N PHE A 9 -24.46 0.77 -1.36
CA PHE A 9 -23.24 0.03 -1.74
C PHE A 9 -22.42 -0.42 -0.51
N PHE A 10 -22.44 0.35 0.59
CA PHE A 10 -21.74 -0.02 1.82
C PHE A 10 -22.47 -1.12 2.60
N LEU A 11 -23.82 -1.16 2.54
CA LEU A 11 -24.63 -2.20 3.18
C LEU A 11 -24.62 -3.54 2.45
N SER A 12 -24.48 -3.55 1.11
CA SER A 12 -24.41 -4.81 0.35
C SER A 12 -23.08 -5.55 0.49
N ILE A 13 -21.99 -4.86 0.87
CA ILE A 13 -20.69 -5.51 1.13
C ILE A 13 -20.67 -6.21 2.49
N LEU A 14 -21.47 -5.76 3.47
CA LEU A 14 -21.56 -6.43 4.78
C LEU A 14 -22.31 -7.77 4.73
N SER A 15 -23.26 -7.96 3.81
CA SER A 15 -24.11 -9.17 3.77
C SER A 15 -23.45 -10.41 3.17
N LEU A 16 -22.26 -10.32 2.58
CA LEU A 16 -21.53 -11.47 2.01
C LEU A 16 -20.62 -12.21 3.03
N THR A 17 -20.79 -12.00 4.34
CA THR A 17 -19.90 -12.58 5.36
C THR A 17 -20.44 -13.82 6.07
N THR A 18 -21.62 -14.33 5.72
CA THR A 18 -22.17 -15.57 6.30
C THR A 18 -21.72 -16.80 5.51
N LEU A 19 -20.41 -17.08 5.51
CA LEU A 19 -19.89 -18.36 5.01
C LEU A 19 -20.07 -19.46 6.08
N ALA A 20 -20.98 -20.38 5.78
CA ALA A 20 -21.16 -21.74 6.27
C ALA A 20 -20.35 -22.18 7.52
N GLN A 21 -21.02 -22.25 8.68
CA GLN A 21 -20.63 -23.19 9.72
C GLN A 21 -20.91 -24.61 9.22
N THR A 22 -19.88 -25.41 8.99
CA THR A 22 -20.02 -26.86 8.89
C THR A 22 -20.29 -27.43 10.29
N ASP A 23 -21.26 -28.34 10.42
CA ASP A 23 -21.78 -28.95 11.67
C ASP A 23 -20.76 -29.62 12.61
N THR A 24 -19.47 -29.58 12.29
CA THR A 24 -18.39 -30.28 13.00
C THR A 24 -17.45 -29.35 13.77
N THR A 25 -17.69 -28.04 13.82
CA THR A 25 -16.79 -27.08 14.49
C THR A 25 -17.51 -26.11 15.42
N LYS A 26 -16.96 -25.88 16.63
CA LYS A 26 -17.45 -24.89 17.59
C LYS A 26 -16.49 -23.69 17.67
N SER A 27 -17.03 -22.47 17.62
CA SER A 27 -16.27 -21.27 17.96
C SER A 27 -15.98 -21.27 19.47
N ILE A 28 -14.76 -20.92 19.85
CA ILE A 28 -14.34 -20.74 21.26
C ILE A 28 -13.83 -19.31 21.49
N ARG A 29 -13.81 -18.84 22.74
CA ARG A 29 -13.27 -17.51 23.06
C ARG A 29 -11.74 -17.53 23.00
N LYS A 30 -11.14 -16.35 22.83
CA LYS A 30 -9.68 -16.20 22.83
C LYS A 30 -9.05 -16.58 24.18
N SER A 31 -9.75 -16.35 25.30
CA SER A 31 -9.33 -16.82 26.62
C SER A 31 -9.23 -18.35 26.65
N ASP A 32 -10.30 -19.03 26.23
CA ASP A 32 -10.39 -20.49 26.28
C ASP A 32 -9.35 -21.13 25.35
N ALA A 33 -9.06 -20.49 24.21
CA ALA A 33 -7.97 -20.89 23.33
C ALA A 33 -6.61 -20.81 24.05
N LYS A 34 -6.31 -19.69 24.73
CA LYS A 34 -5.05 -19.53 25.49
C LYS A 34 -4.92 -20.55 26.62
N ASP A 35 -6.00 -20.80 27.36
CA ASP A 35 -5.98 -21.80 28.42
C ASP A 35 -5.65 -23.20 27.86
N LEU A 36 -6.15 -23.53 26.66
CA LEU A 36 -5.80 -24.77 25.98
C LEU A 36 -4.33 -24.79 25.49
N GLU A 37 -3.81 -23.65 25.04
CA GLU A 37 -2.38 -23.53 24.68
C GLU A 37 -1.46 -23.81 25.87
N GLU A 38 -1.79 -23.24 27.04
CA GLU A 38 -1.07 -23.48 28.30
C GLU A 38 -1.14 -24.95 28.74
N ASN A 39 -2.22 -25.65 28.39
CA ASN A 39 -2.40 -27.08 28.62
C ASN A 39 -1.79 -27.98 27.53
N GLY A 40 -0.93 -27.43 26.66
CA GLY A 40 -0.13 -28.19 25.69
C GLY A 40 -0.78 -28.39 24.32
N PHE A 41 -1.95 -27.80 24.05
CA PHE A 41 -2.52 -27.81 22.69
C PHE A 41 -1.80 -26.81 21.80
N LYS A 42 -1.57 -27.17 20.52
CA LYS A 42 -0.92 -26.26 19.57
C LYS A 42 -1.95 -25.28 19.00
N ILE A 43 -1.63 -23.99 19.04
CA ILE A 43 -2.35 -22.96 18.27
C ILE A 43 -1.48 -22.51 17.11
N ASN A 44 -1.85 -22.87 15.89
CA ASN A 44 -1.19 -22.34 14.71
C ASN A 44 -1.78 -20.97 14.36
N THR A 45 -1.21 -19.88 14.90
CA THR A 45 -1.59 -18.51 14.51
C THR A 45 -0.42 -17.82 13.83
N LYS A 46 -0.51 -17.63 12.50
CA LYS A 46 0.45 -16.77 11.78
C LYS A 46 -0.08 -15.34 11.78
N VAL A 47 0.47 -14.52 12.67
CA VAL A 47 0.08 -13.10 12.83
C VAL A 47 0.64 -12.23 11.70
N PHE A 48 1.83 -12.58 11.20
CA PHE A 48 2.54 -11.85 10.15
C PHE A 48 2.58 -12.65 8.87
N LYS A 49 2.31 -11.98 7.75
CA LYS A 49 2.46 -12.51 6.40
C LYS A 49 3.28 -11.54 5.57
N PHE A 50 4.05 -12.06 4.64
CA PHE A 50 4.86 -11.28 3.71
C PHE A 50 4.41 -11.56 2.29
N GLY A 51 4.32 -10.51 1.49
CA GLY A 51 3.82 -10.59 0.13
C GLY A 51 4.45 -9.59 -0.81
N ALA A 52 4.07 -9.70 -2.07
CA ALA A 52 4.32 -8.69 -3.09
C ALA A 52 2.99 -8.08 -3.50
N SER A 53 2.99 -6.80 -3.84
CA SER A 53 1.78 -6.09 -4.25
C SER A 53 2.00 -5.28 -5.51
N LEU A 54 0.95 -5.21 -6.33
CA LEU A 54 0.83 -4.33 -7.46
C LEU A 54 -0.35 -3.38 -7.23
N GLY A 55 -0.18 -2.10 -7.52
CA GLY A 55 -1.26 -1.16 -7.25
C GLY A 55 -1.15 0.16 -7.99
N PHE A 56 -2.26 0.88 -8.01
CA PHE A 56 -2.29 2.25 -8.50
C PHE A 56 -2.14 3.19 -7.32
N ASN A 57 -1.40 4.26 -7.49
CA ASN A 57 -1.25 5.33 -6.54
C ASN A 57 -1.68 6.66 -7.17
N TYR A 58 -2.44 7.43 -6.40
CA TYR A 58 -2.84 8.78 -6.76
C TYR A 58 -2.18 9.76 -5.79
N LEU A 59 -1.35 10.66 -6.32
CA LEU A 59 -0.76 11.74 -5.55
C LEU A 59 -1.80 12.84 -5.30
N THR A 60 -1.84 13.34 -4.06
CA THR A 60 -2.82 14.37 -3.68
C THR A 60 -2.40 15.78 -4.06
N GLN A 61 -1.16 15.95 -4.51
CA GLN A 61 -0.58 17.22 -4.92
C GLN A 61 -0.06 17.13 -6.35
N ASP A 62 -0.14 18.25 -7.07
CA ASP A 62 0.44 18.36 -8.40
C ASP A 62 1.97 18.30 -8.32
N ILE A 63 2.56 17.50 -9.20
CA ILE A 63 4.01 17.43 -9.42
C ILE A 63 4.31 18.07 -10.77
N PHE A 64 5.47 18.72 -10.88
CA PHE A 64 5.89 19.36 -12.11
C PHE A 64 7.20 18.76 -12.61
N ASP A 65 7.27 18.51 -13.92
CA ASP A 65 8.47 18.13 -14.62
C ASP A 65 9.09 19.37 -15.26
N PRO A 66 10.32 19.74 -14.86
CA PRO A 66 10.98 20.92 -15.39
C PRO A 66 11.62 20.63 -16.74
N VAL A 67 11.30 21.45 -17.74
CA VAL A 67 11.83 21.32 -19.10
C VAL A 67 12.37 22.68 -19.54
N LEU A 68 13.53 22.70 -20.21
CA LEU A 68 14.04 23.91 -20.85
C LEU A 68 13.49 23.99 -22.27
N SER A 69 12.96 25.15 -22.64
CA SER A 69 12.50 25.43 -23.99
C SER A 69 13.66 25.36 -24.99
N PRO A 70 13.52 24.65 -26.13
CA PRO A 70 14.59 24.53 -27.12
C PRO A 70 14.83 25.83 -27.91
N VAL A 71 13.92 26.80 -27.82
CA VAL A 71 13.99 28.05 -28.59
C VAL A 71 14.77 29.12 -27.84
N ASP A 72 14.51 29.27 -26.55
CA ASP A 72 14.99 30.39 -25.73
C ASP A 72 15.61 29.94 -24.38
N ASN A 73 15.76 28.64 -24.14
CA ASN A 73 16.25 28.04 -22.89
C ASN A 73 15.44 28.44 -21.64
N SER A 74 14.23 28.97 -21.80
CA SER A 74 13.36 29.32 -20.67
C SER A 74 12.91 28.07 -19.91
N LEU A 75 12.87 28.14 -18.58
CA LEU A 75 12.33 27.07 -17.74
C LEU A 75 10.81 27.03 -17.87
N LYS A 76 10.29 25.87 -18.27
CA LYS A 76 8.87 25.54 -18.31
C LYS A 76 8.59 24.40 -17.34
N LEU A 77 7.47 24.52 -16.63
CA LEU A 77 7.00 23.49 -15.70
C LEU A 77 5.80 22.77 -16.31
N GLN A 78 5.97 21.49 -16.58
CA GLN A 78 4.90 20.66 -17.13
C GLN A 78 4.24 19.85 -16.02
N ARG A 79 2.92 19.86 -15.93
CA ARG A 79 2.22 19.06 -14.94
C ARG A 79 2.37 17.57 -15.26
N VAL A 80 2.75 16.81 -14.25
CA VAL A 80 2.91 15.37 -14.29
C VAL A 80 1.57 14.67 -14.00
N ASN A 81 1.31 13.51 -14.61
CA ASN A 81 0.13 12.73 -14.29
C ASN A 81 0.20 12.26 -12.81
N PRO A 82 -0.78 12.59 -11.95
CA PRO A 82 -0.74 12.23 -10.54
C PRO A 82 -0.93 10.73 -10.28
N VAL A 83 -1.30 9.94 -11.30
CA VAL A 83 -1.47 8.49 -11.20
C VAL A 83 -0.19 7.77 -11.59
N SER A 84 0.27 6.88 -10.71
CA SER A 84 1.39 5.97 -10.96
C SER A 84 1.03 4.53 -10.61
N PHE A 85 1.78 3.59 -11.16
CA PHE A 85 1.68 2.18 -10.85
C PHE A 85 2.87 1.76 -9.97
N LEU A 86 2.60 1.04 -8.89
CA LEU A 86 3.58 0.66 -7.88
C LEU A 86 3.70 -0.85 -7.78
N LEU A 87 4.94 -1.33 -7.78
CA LEU A 87 5.33 -2.66 -7.31
C LEU A 87 5.95 -2.50 -5.93
N SER A 88 5.44 -3.22 -4.93
CA SER A 88 5.89 -3.11 -3.54
C SER A 88 6.07 -4.49 -2.91
N THR A 89 6.93 -4.59 -1.90
CA THR A 89 6.82 -5.64 -0.88
C THR A 89 5.77 -5.21 0.15
N THR A 90 5.12 -6.18 0.78
CA THR A 90 4.05 -5.92 1.73
C THR A 90 4.18 -6.83 2.95
N VAL A 91 4.07 -6.23 4.13
CA VAL A 91 3.84 -6.92 5.39
C VAL A 91 2.36 -6.81 5.71
N ILE A 92 1.74 -7.92 6.06
CA ILE A 92 0.33 -8.02 6.42
C ILE A 92 0.25 -8.51 7.86
N VAL A 93 -0.56 -7.82 8.67
CA VAL A 93 -0.82 -8.16 10.06
C VAL A 93 -2.31 -8.37 10.26
N ASN A 94 -2.70 -9.54 10.76
CA ASN A 94 -4.08 -9.84 11.14
C ASN A 94 -4.20 -9.93 12.67
N PRO A 95 -4.46 -8.82 13.38
CA PRO A 95 -4.43 -8.82 14.85
C PRO A 95 -5.64 -9.51 15.48
N ILE A 96 -6.71 -9.69 14.72
CA ILE A 96 -7.95 -10.33 15.16
C ILE A 96 -8.03 -11.70 14.50
N SER A 97 -8.28 -12.74 15.29
CA SER A 97 -8.50 -14.11 14.82
C SER A 97 -9.67 -14.73 15.59
N SER A 98 -10.45 -15.55 14.91
CA SER A 98 -11.48 -16.40 15.51
C SER A 98 -10.90 -17.79 15.75
N TYR A 99 -11.28 -18.41 16.87
CA TYR A 99 -10.75 -19.71 17.27
C TYR A 99 -11.84 -20.77 17.20
N TYR A 100 -11.51 -21.93 16.65
CA TYR A 100 -12.43 -23.04 16.43
C TYR A 100 -11.84 -24.35 16.92
N ARG A 101 -12.71 -25.27 17.34
CA ARG A 101 -12.35 -26.63 17.70
C ARG A 101 -13.33 -27.63 17.10
N LYS A 102 -12.84 -28.81 16.75
CA LYS A 102 -13.69 -29.89 16.22
C LYS A 102 -14.61 -30.41 17.33
N ILE A 103 -15.82 -30.78 16.96
CA ILE A 103 -16.82 -31.39 17.85
C ILE A 103 -16.97 -32.86 17.48
N GLY A 104 -16.91 -33.74 18.48
CA GLY A 104 -17.15 -35.17 18.34
C GLY A 104 -18.62 -35.49 18.15
N LYS A 105 -18.94 -36.74 17.80
CA LYS A 105 -20.33 -37.22 17.72
C LYS A 105 -21.07 -37.12 19.07
N ASP A 106 -20.33 -37.06 20.17
CA ASP A 106 -20.80 -36.89 21.54
C ASP A 106 -21.00 -35.41 21.94
N GLY A 107 -20.79 -34.48 21.01
CA GLY A 107 -20.88 -33.04 21.27
C GLY A 107 -19.67 -32.46 22.02
N LYS A 108 -18.66 -33.28 22.34
CA LYS A 108 -17.48 -32.81 23.08
C LYS A 108 -16.40 -32.27 22.14
N PRO A 109 -15.76 -31.15 22.49
CA PRO A 109 -14.68 -30.60 21.68
C PRO A 109 -13.42 -31.47 21.81
N TYR A 110 -12.78 -31.81 20.69
CA TYR A 110 -11.55 -32.61 20.65
C TYR A 110 -10.55 -32.08 19.62
N GLY A 111 -9.29 -32.51 19.73
CA GLY A 111 -8.19 -32.10 18.84
C GLY A 111 -7.66 -30.69 19.12
N ASP A 112 -6.79 -30.23 18.22
CA ASP A 112 -6.11 -28.93 18.27
C ASP A 112 -7.07 -27.76 18.00
N VAL A 113 -6.65 -26.57 18.41
CA VAL A 113 -7.37 -25.32 18.17
C VAL A 113 -6.96 -24.74 16.81
N TYR A 114 -7.96 -24.49 15.97
CA TYR A 114 -7.79 -23.85 14.68
C TYR A 114 -8.00 -22.34 14.83
N SER A 115 -7.01 -21.55 14.42
CA SER A 115 -7.11 -20.09 14.38
C SER A 115 -7.40 -19.65 12.94
N VAL A 116 -8.48 -18.90 12.76
CA VAL A 116 -8.86 -18.30 11.48
C VAL A 116 -8.72 -16.79 11.60
N PRO A 117 -7.72 -16.19 10.93
CA PRO A 117 -7.54 -14.74 10.95
C PRO A 117 -8.77 -13.99 10.44
N SER A 118 -9.02 -12.79 10.96
CA SER A 118 -10.06 -11.91 10.44
C SER A 118 -9.79 -11.57 8.98
N ARG A 119 -10.85 -11.27 8.23
CA ARG A 119 -10.70 -10.74 6.87
C ARG A 119 -10.03 -9.37 6.87
N LEU A 120 -10.15 -8.59 7.94
CA LEU A 120 -9.47 -7.30 8.06
C LEU A 120 -8.00 -7.50 8.46
N SER A 121 -7.11 -6.80 7.78
CA SER A 121 -5.67 -6.75 8.06
C SER A 121 -5.16 -5.32 8.08
N PHE A 122 -4.08 -5.08 8.82
CA PHE A 122 -3.21 -3.94 8.61
C PHE A 122 -2.14 -4.31 7.59
N ILE A 123 -1.76 -3.36 6.73
CA ILE A 123 -0.70 -3.56 5.75
C ILE A 123 0.36 -2.47 5.89
N GLY A 124 1.62 -2.85 5.69
CA GLY A 124 2.74 -1.95 5.51
C GLY A 124 3.46 -2.29 4.22
N THR A 125 3.81 -1.28 3.43
CA THR A 125 4.35 -1.45 2.08
C THR A 125 5.69 -0.74 1.95
N VAL A 126 6.60 -1.34 1.19
CA VAL A 126 7.84 -0.70 0.72
C VAL A 126 7.88 -0.82 -0.79
N ASN A 127 7.89 0.32 -1.47
CA ASN A 127 7.83 0.40 -2.92
C ASN A 127 9.20 0.04 -3.53
N LEU A 128 9.20 -0.97 -4.39
CA LEU A 128 10.39 -1.46 -5.11
C LEU A 128 10.59 -0.74 -6.43
N ALA A 129 9.50 -0.50 -7.15
CA ALA A 129 9.52 0.15 -8.45
C ALA A 129 8.25 0.96 -8.66
N GLN A 130 8.41 2.09 -9.33
CA GLN A 130 7.32 2.95 -9.77
C GLN A 130 7.36 3.07 -11.28
N PHE A 131 6.19 2.89 -11.89
CA PHE A 131 5.96 3.03 -13.32
C PHE A 131 4.98 4.18 -13.55
N GLY A 132 5.35 5.11 -14.43
CA GLY A 132 4.50 6.24 -14.80
C GLY A 132 4.73 7.53 -14.02
N ALA A 133 3.78 8.46 -14.16
CA ALA A 133 3.84 9.89 -13.84
C ALA A 133 4.83 10.68 -14.73
N SER A 134 6.14 10.51 -14.61
CA SER A 134 7.12 11.30 -15.41
C SER A 134 8.46 10.61 -15.68
N GLN A 135 8.62 9.32 -15.34
CA GLN A 135 9.88 8.61 -15.55
C GLN A 135 9.70 7.27 -16.27
N THR A 136 10.67 6.95 -17.12
CA THR A 136 10.99 5.58 -17.52
C THR A 136 11.08 4.72 -16.26
N ALA A 137 10.54 3.50 -16.29
CA ALA A 137 10.51 2.57 -15.15
C ALA A 137 11.76 2.69 -14.27
N SER A 138 11.59 3.24 -13.07
CA SER A 138 12.69 3.53 -12.16
C SER A 138 12.58 2.59 -10.97
N PHE A 139 13.65 1.82 -10.74
CA PHE A 139 13.79 1.10 -9.48
C PHE A 139 13.98 2.14 -8.37
N ASN A 140 13.15 2.06 -7.34
CA ASN A 140 13.20 3.00 -6.24
C ASN A 140 14.55 2.85 -5.54
N LYS A 141 15.42 3.84 -5.72
CA LYS A 141 16.71 3.94 -5.02
C LYS A 141 16.54 4.39 -3.57
N LYS A 142 15.30 4.63 -3.13
CA LYS A 142 14.93 5.20 -1.84
C LYS A 142 13.79 4.41 -1.22
N ILE A 143 13.67 4.52 0.10
CA ILE A 143 12.62 3.87 0.86
C ILE A 143 11.36 4.73 0.75
N ASP A 144 10.56 4.44 -0.27
CA ASP A 144 9.18 4.91 -0.39
C ASP A 144 8.24 3.81 0.09
N GLY A 145 7.10 4.18 0.64
CA GLY A 145 6.18 3.18 1.20
C GLY A 145 4.99 3.79 1.91
N GLY A 146 4.20 2.91 2.51
CA GLY A 146 2.94 3.30 3.10
C GLY A 146 2.42 2.37 4.17
N LEU A 147 1.40 2.84 4.86
CA LEU A 147 0.63 2.08 5.83
C LEU A 147 -0.83 2.10 5.43
N GLY A 148 -1.55 1.01 5.74
CA GLY A 148 -2.89 0.86 5.23
C GLY A 148 -3.71 -0.24 5.90
N LEU A 149 -4.88 -0.46 5.30
CA LEU A 149 -5.80 -1.52 5.64
C LEU A 149 -5.94 -2.47 4.46
N GLY A 150 -6.17 -3.74 4.75
CA GLY A 150 -6.42 -4.76 3.73
C GLY A 150 -7.61 -5.64 4.09
N ILE A 151 -8.21 -6.20 3.07
CA ILE A 151 -9.27 -7.21 3.15
C ILE A 151 -8.76 -8.48 2.50
N ARG A 152 -8.74 -9.57 3.26
CA ARG A 152 -8.43 -10.91 2.79
C ARG A 152 -9.55 -11.42 1.88
N LEU A 153 -9.20 -11.70 0.63
CA LEU A 153 -10.08 -12.32 -0.35
C LEU A 153 -10.06 -13.83 -0.18
N ASN A 154 -8.88 -14.42 -0.04
CA ASN A 154 -8.63 -15.83 0.27
C ASN A 154 -7.25 -15.99 0.95
N ASN A 155 -6.75 -17.22 1.11
CA ASN A 155 -5.48 -17.46 1.81
C ASN A 155 -4.23 -16.88 1.10
N ASP A 156 -4.35 -16.60 -0.20
CA ASP A 156 -3.25 -16.13 -1.04
C ASP A 156 -3.35 -14.64 -1.41
N PHE A 157 -4.54 -14.05 -1.35
CA PHE A 157 -4.80 -12.73 -1.91
C PHE A 157 -5.49 -11.78 -0.93
N HIS A 158 -5.00 -10.55 -0.91
CA HIS A 158 -5.60 -9.43 -0.19
C HIS A 158 -5.81 -8.24 -1.15
N LEU A 159 -6.85 -7.46 -0.90
CA LEU A 159 -7.05 -6.14 -1.49
C LEU A 159 -6.74 -5.09 -0.42
N GLY A 160 -5.84 -4.17 -0.71
CA GLY A 160 -5.35 -3.16 0.21
C GLY A 160 -5.67 -1.73 -0.23
N ILE A 161 -5.86 -0.86 0.75
CA ILE A 161 -5.78 0.60 0.61
C ILE A 161 -4.66 1.11 1.51
N SER A 162 -3.78 1.98 1.01
CA SER A 162 -2.67 2.53 1.79
C SER A 162 -2.49 4.03 1.55
N ALA A 163 -2.06 4.71 2.61
CA ALA A 163 -1.49 6.04 2.55
C ALA A 163 0.01 5.91 2.30
N GLU A 164 0.47 6.43 1.17
CA GLU A 164 1.83 6.31 0.68
C GLU A 164 2.57 7.64 0.82
N MET A 165 3.86 7.56 1.14
CA MET A 165 4.80 8.67 1.06
C MET A 165 5.80 8.34 -0.05
N ILE A 166 5.85 9.19 -1.07
CA ILE A 166 6.66 8.99 -2.28
C ILE A 166 7.65 10.13 -2.42
N SER A 167 8.94 9.79 -2.52
CA SER A 167 10.01 10.73 -2.80
C SER A 167 10.10 11.02 -4.30
N VAL A 168 9.93 12.28 -4.68
CA VAL A 168 10.10 12.73 -6.06
C VAL A 168 11.18 13.81 -6.13
N ARG A 169 12.07 13.65 -7.11
CA ARG A 169 13.11 14.62 -7.42
C ARG A 169 12.50 15.82 -8.12
N GLN A 170 12.62 17.01 -7.54
CA GLN A 170 12.02 18.24 -8.03
C GLN A 170 13.03 19.39 -7.99
N LEU A 171 12.84 20.41 -8.82
CA LEU A 171 13.63 21.63 -8.70
C LEU A 171 13.42 22.27 -7.31
N ARG A 172 14.46 22.93 -6.82
CA ARG A 172 14.38 23.73 -5.60
C ARG A 172 13.47 24.93 -5.81
N ASP A 173 12.78 25.33 -4.75
CA ASP A 173 11.75 26.38 -4.83
C ASP A 173 12.31 27.72 -5.30
N TYR A 174 13.53 28.09 -4.92
CA TYR A 174 14.14 29.32 -5.41
C TYR A 174 14.42 29.28 -6.91
N ILE A 175 14.76 28.12 -7.49
CA ILE A 175 14.93 27.99 -8.95
C ILE A 175 13.58 28.19 -9.63
N VAL A 176 12.54 27.52 -9.12
CA VAL A 176 11.19 27.63 -9.66
C VAL A 176 10.70 29.08 -9.59
N ASN A 177 10.80 29.72 -8.43
CA ASN A 177 10.26 31.06 -8.22
C ASN A 177 11.01 32.13 -9.02
N ASP A 178 12.33 32.04 -9.12
CA ASP A 178 13.14 33.09 -9.75
C ASP A 178 13.22 32.95 -11.27
N PHE A 179 13.19 31.71 -11.78
CA PHE A 179 13.49 31.38 -13.18
C PHE A 179 12.33 30.79 -13.98
N THR A 180 11.12 30.62 -13.43
CA THR A 180 9.97 30.24 -14.27
C THR A 180 9.79 31.25 -15.42
N ASP A 181 9.65 30.74 -16.64
CA ASP A 181 9.59 31.51 -17.88
C ASP A 181 10.85 32.33 -18.20
N LYS A 182 11.98 32.03 -17.55
CA LYS A 182 13.28 32.68 -17.79
C LYS A 182 14.40 31.65 -17.96
N PRO A 183 15.51 32.00 -18.61
CA PRO A 183 16.68 31.13 -18.68
C PRO A 183 17.38 31.02 -17.33
N ILE A 184 17.79 29.81 -16.95
CA ILE A 184 18.58 29.59 -15.73
C ILE A 184 20.05 29.90 -16.05
N VAL A 185 20.67 30.79 -15.27
CA VAL A 185 22.08 31.18 -15.44
C VAL A 185 22.90 30.70 -14.24
N VAL A 186 23.93 29.90 -14.51
CA VAL A 186 24.88 29.40 -13.50
C VAL A 186 26.29 29.80 -13.93
N ASN A 187 27.02 30.52 -13.08
CA ASN A 187 28.38 31.01 -13.37
C ASN A 187 28.49 31.80 -14.69
N ASN A 188 27.54 32.72 -14.95
CA ASN A 188 27.41 33.49 -16.20
C ASN A 188 27.19 32.65 -17.47
N VAL A 189 26.82 31.38 -17.35
CA VAL A 189 26.46 30.52 -18.48
C VAL A 189 24.99 30.12 -18.36
N THR A 190 24.22 30.33 -19.43
CA THR A 190 22.83 29.86 -19.52
C THR A 190 22.81 28.34 -19.68
N LEU A 191 22.05 27.65 -18.83
CA LEU A 191 21.87 26.21 -18.93
C LEU A 191 21.06 25.85 -20.17
N ASN A 192 21.50 24.81 -20.89
CA ASN A 192 20.82 24.24 -22.06
C ASN A 192 20.19 22.86 -21.77
N ALA A 193 20.51 22.26 -20.63
CA ALA A 193 19.95 21.01 -20.14
C ALA A 193 19.85 21.03 -18.62
N LEU A 194 18.91 20.27 -18.07
CA LEU A 194 18.76 20.04 -16.64
C LEU A 194 19.32 18.67 -16.29
N ASP A 195 20.32 18.65 -15.40
CA ASP A 195 20.81 17.41 -14.82
C ASP A 195 20.07 17.12 -13.51
N ILE A 196 19.17 16.13 -13.54
CA ILE A 196 18.39 15.66 -12.38
C ILE A 196 19.27 15.18 -11.22
N SER A 197 20.52 14.80 -11.49
CA SER A 197 21.49 14.40 -10.48
C SER A 197 22.16 15.60 -9.77
N ASP A 198 22.06 16.82 -10.31
CA ASP A 198 22.61 18.01 -9.69
C ASP A 198 21.84 18.39 -8.42
N ASN A 199 22.46 18.14 -7.27
CA ASN A 199 21.92 18.48 -5.94
C ASN A 199 21.81 19.99 -5.68
N LYS A 200 22.48 20.84 -6.49
CA LYS A 200 22.34 22.29 -6.40
C LYS A 200 21.02 22.75 -7.03
N LEU A 201 20.54 22.08 -8.07
CA LEU A 201 19.29 22.44 -8.75
C LEU A 201 18.09 21.67 -8.22
N PHE A 202 18.29 20.39 -7.89
CA PHE A 202 17.23 19.48 -7.49
C PHE A 202 17.32 19.09 -6.02
N VAL A 203 16.16 18.81 -5.45
CA VAL A 203 15.99 18.29 -4.10
C VAL A 203 14.90 17.22 -4.11
N ASP A 204 14.96 16.35 -3.11
CA ASP A 204 13.95 15.33 -2.91
C ASP A 204 12.81 15.91 -2.08
N LYS A 205 11.59 15.82 -2.62
CA LYS A 205 10.37 16.22 -1.91
C LYS A 205 9.50 14.99 -1.69
N TYR A 206 8.85 14.93 -0.55
CA TYR A 206 7.94 13.86 -0.22
C TYR A 206 6.51 14.28 -0.49
N TYR A 207 5.81 13.44 -1.24
CA TYR A 207 4.42 13.65 -1.61
C TYR A 207 3.55 12.57 -1.00
N PHE A 208 2.42 12.99 -0.45
CA PHE A 208 1.40 12.09 0.05
C PHE A 208 0.58 11.53 -1.11
N GLY A 209 0.31 10.24 -1.06
CA GLY A 209 -0.51 9.53 -2.03
C GLY A 209 -1.48 8.55 -1.37
N LEU A 210 -2.51 8.19 -2.12
CA LEU A 210 -3.44 7.13 -1.77
C LEU A 210 -3.31 6.01 -2.80
N SER A 211 -3.13 4.79 -2.33
CA SER A 211 -2.94 3.63 -3.20
C SER A 211 -3.98 2.54 -2.96
N ILE A 212 -4.40 1.90 -4.04
CA ILE A 212 -5.17 0.65 -4.02
C ILE A 212 -4.22 -0.44 -4.52
N LYS A 213 -4.07 -1.52 -3.75
CA LYS A 213 -3.08 -2.58 -4.00
C LYS A 213 -3.72 -3.96 -4.02
N PHE A 214 -3.37 -4.74 -5.01
CA PHE A 214 -3.59 -6.19 -5.02
C PHE A 214 -2.35 -6.88 -4.47
N ILE A 215 -2.51 -7.66 -3.41
CA ILE A 215 -1.40 -8.22 -2.64
C ILE A 215 -1.47 -9.75 -2.74
N TYR A 216 -0.37 -10.36 -3.16
CA TYR A 216 -0.16 -11.81 -3.14
C TYR A 216 0.72 -12.20 -1.96
N VAL A 217 0.23 -13.12 -1.13
CA VAL A 217 0.96 -13.66 0.02
C VAL A 217 2.00 -14.66 -0.48
N LEU A 218 3.26 -14.43 -0.14
CA LEU A 218 4.39 -15.31 -0.46
C LEU A 218 4.73 -16.20 0.73
N VAL A 219 4.76 -15.62 1.93
CA VAL A 219 5.13 -16.30 3.17
C VAL A 219 4.05 -16.07 4.22
N GLY A 220 3.75 -17.11 5.00
CA GLY A 220 2.73 -17.04 6.05
C GLY A 220 1.35 -17.54 5.61
N LYS A 221 1.28 -18.34 4.54
CA LYS A 221 0.07 -19.06 4.14
C LYS A 221 -0.37 -20.05 5.22
N GLU A 222 -1.68 -20.22 5.34
CA GLU A 222 -2.34 -21.22 6.20
C GLU A 222 -2.41 -22.57 5.51
#